data_AF-A0A5C6EEI6-F1
#
_entry.id   AF-A0A5C6EEI6-F1
#
_cell.length_a   1.000
_cell.length_b   1.000
_cell.length_c   1.000
_cell.angle_alpha   90.00
_cell.angle_beta   90.00
_cell.angle_gamma   90.00
#
_symmetry.space_group_name_H-M   'P 1'
#
loop_
_entity.id
_entity.type
_entity.pdbx_description
1 polymer ?
#
loop_
_entity_poly.entity_id
_entity_poly.type
_entity_poly.pdbx_seq_one_letter_code
_entity_poly.pdbx_strand_id
1 'polypeptide(L)'
;MVVLKSSDPIHAAAEVDGLQENKTTARLLKEIAVLQEQQQANAFRVKAYRAAVKTIEELPTSIRDLLQHDGIDGLIALPTIGKSIANLIDSNIRLGRLPLLDRLRGESNAETYFTKLPGIGPELSRRIYDHLHIETLPELYAAAQQGRLAEVPGLGRKRVRAIQESLETRIGNTSDVSAFLETDRSIPVDDLLAIDE
;
A
#
# COMPACT_ATOMS: atom_id res chain seq x y z
N MET A 1 35.89 24.98 24.89
CA MET A 1 36.43 24.72 23.54
C MET A 1 35.56 23.65 22.91
N VAL A 2 34.59 24.04 22.09
CA VAL A 2 33.60 23.12 21.49
C VAL A 2 34.22 22.59 20.20
N VAL A 3 34.57 21.30 20.17
CA VAL A 3 35.05 20.65 18.95
C VAL A 3 33.84 20.29 18.10
N LEU A 4 33.81 20.87 16.90
CA LEU A 4 32.75 20.75 15.91
C LEU A 4 32.68 19.33 15.36
N LYS A 5 31.44 18.82 15.33
CA LYS A 5 30.83 17.82 14.45
C LYS A 5 31.77 17.05 13.52
N SER A 6 31.91 15.76 13.78
CA SER A 6 32.18 14.75 12.74
C SER A 6 30.94 14.70 11.83
N SER A 7 30.95 15.46 10.75
CA SER A 7 29.97 15.35 9.67
C SER A 7 30.54 14.38 8.63
N ASP A 8 30.33 13.09 8.85
CA ASP A 8 30.65 12.07 7.85
C ASP A 8 29.71 12.26 6.64
N PRO A 9 30.24 12.47 5.42
CA PRO A 9 29.42 12.78 4.24
C PRO A 9 28.47 11.63 3.85
N ILE A 10 28.77 10.41 4.28
CA ILE A 10 27.93 9.23 4.05
C ILE A 10 26.64 9.28 4.89
N HIS A 11 26.73 9.72 6.16
CA HIS A 11 25.55 9.86 7.01
C HIS A 11 24.68 11.04 6.58
N ALA A 12 25.28 12.16 6.19
CA ALA A 12 24.53 13.30 5.68
C ALA A 12 23.73 12.94 4.40
N ALA A 13 24.27 12.12 3.51
CA ALA A 13 23.56 11.69 2.30
C ALA A 13 22.37 10.76 2.61
N ALA A 14 22.53 9.80 3.53
CA ALA A 14 21.46 8.90 3.95
C ALA A 14 20.33 9.64 4.69
N GLU A 15 20.69 10.63 5.51
CA GLU A 15 19.74 11.49 6.24
C GLU A 15 18.93 12.37 5.27
N VAL A 16 19.58 12.91 4.23
CA VAL A 16 18.92 13.69 3.17
C VAL A 16 17.96 12.81 2.34
N ASP A 17 18.35 11.57 2.04
CA ASP A 17 17.51 10.61 1.29
C ASP A 17 16.28 10.18 2.11
N GLY A 18 16.46 9.90 3.40
CA GLY A 18 15.36 9.59 4.32
C GLY A 18 14.36 10.73 4.50
N LEU A 19 14.83 11.98 4.59
CA LEU A 19 13.94 13.15 4.66
C LEU A 19 13.23 13.43 3.33
N GLN A 20 13.84 13.05 2.20
CA GLN A 20 13.18 13.10 0.90
C GLN A 20 12.07 12.04 0.80
N GLU A 21 12.26 10.85 1.38
CA GLU A 21 11.23 9.81 1.48
C GLU A 21 10.02 10.27 2.33
N ASN A 22 10.25 11.03 3.41
CA ASN A 22 9.18 11.66 4.18
C ASN A 22 8.34 12.59 3.30
N LYS A 23 8.99 13.47 2.52
CA LYS A 23 8.30 14.38 1.59
C LYS A 23 7.51 13.63 0.53
N THR A 24 8.06 12.55 -0.01
CA THR A 24 7.36 11.70 -0.98
C THR A 24 6.12 11.06 -0.35
N THR A 25 6.25 10.48 0.84
CA THR A 25 5.12 9.89 1.58
C THR A 25 4.04 10.93 1.88
N ALA A 26 4.43 12.13 2.32
CA ALA A 26 3.50 13.24 2.55
C ALA A 26 2.74 13.65 1.28
N ARG A 27 3.42 13.70 0.12
CA ARG A 27 2.76 13.99 -1.17
C ARG A 27 1.70 12.94 -1.52
N LEU A 28 2.00 11.66 -1.32
CA LEU A 28 1.06 10.57 -1.59
C LEU A 28 -0.16 10.64 -0.66
N LEU A 29 0.04 10.90 0.64
CA LEU A 29 -1.07 11.10 1.58
C LEU A 29 -1.92 12.33 1.24
N LYS A 30 -1.29 13.41 0.76
CA LYS A 30 -2.00 14.60 0.30
C LYS A 30 -2.87 14.30 -0.91
N GLU A 31 -2.37 13.52 -1.85
CA GLU A 31 -3.13 13.07 -3.01
C GLU A 31 -4.33 12.22 -2.61
N ILE A 32 -4.14 11.25 -1.70
CA ILE A 32 -5.24 10.45 -1.13
C ILE A 32 -6.31 11.37 -0.53
N ALA A 33 -5.92 12.40 0.23
CA ALA A 33 -6.87 13.33 0.82
C ALA A 33 -7.69 14.10 -0.23
N VAL A 34 -7.05 14.56 -1.31
CA VAL A 34 -7.71 15.27 -2.43
C VAL A 34 -8.69 14.34 -3.15
N LEU A 35 -8.28 13.13 -3.51
CA LEU A 35 -9.14 12.17 -4.21
C LEU A 35 -10.34 11.74 -3.35
N GLN A 36 -10.13 11.52 -2.05
CA GLN A 36 -11.20 11.21 -1.10
C GLN A 36 -12.20 12.39 -0.97
N GLU A 37 -11.72 13.63 -0.95
CA GLU A 37 -12.57 14.82 -0.89
C GLU A 37 -13.41 14.97 -2.17
N GLN A 38 -12.80 14.75 -3.34
CA GLN A 38 -13.50 14.78 -4.64
C GLN A 38 -14.61 13.71 -4.71
N GLN A 39 -14.38 12.55 -4.12
CA GLN A 39 -15.37 11.46 -4.05
C GLN A 39 -16.41 11.66 -2.93
N GLN A 40 -16.43 12.82 -2.27
CA GLN A 40 -17.31 13.13 -1.15
C GLN A 40 -17.25 12.08 -0.03
N ALA A 41 -16.06 11.51 0.18
CA ALA A 41 -15.84 10.55 1.24
C ALA A 41 -15.96 11.22 2.62
N ASN A 42 -15.85 10.40 3.67
CA ASN A 42 -16.02 10.86 5.05
C ASN A 42 -15.04 12.01 5.40
N ALA A 43 -15.59 13.18 5.76
CA ALA A 43 -14.82 14.39 6.09
C ALA A 43 -13.81 14.18 7.22
N PHE A 44 -14.09 13.28 8.17
CA PHE A 44 -13.14 12.92 9.23
C PHE A 44 -11.90 12.23 8.65
N ARG A 45 -12.07 11.33 7.68
CA ARG A 45 -10.94 10.64 7.02
C ARG A 45 -10.09 11.62 6.21
N VAL A 46 -10.73 12.51 5.44
CA VAL A 46 -10.01 13.56 4.68
C VAL A 46 -9.20 14.43 5.62
N LYS A 47 -9.78 14.86 6.76
CA LYS A 47 -9.07 15.64 7.76
C LYS A 47 -7.90 14.87 8.40
N ALA A 48 -8.08 13.57 8.66
CA ALA A 48 -7.02 12.72 9.20
C ALA A 48 -5.83 12.62 8.24
N TYR A 49 -6.06 12.40 6.95
CA TYR A 49 -4.98 12.38 5.95
C TYR A 49 -4.26 13.73 5.85
N ARG A 50 -5.00 14.85 5.83
CA ARG A 50 -4.41 16.19 5.82
C ARG A 50 -3.56 16.47 7.07
N ALA A 51 -4.01 16.02 8.23
CA ALA A 51 -3.27 16.17 9.47
C ALA A 51 -1.99 15.32 9.45
N ALA A 52 -2.07 14.08 8.97
CA ALA A 52 -0.92 13.19 8.84
C ALA A 52 0.15 13.74 7.88
N VAL A 53 -0.24 14.39 6.78
CA VAL A 53 0.69 15.10 5.88
C VAL A 53 1.55 16.07 6.67
N LYS A 54 0.93 16.93 7.48
CA LYS A 54 1.65 17.92 8.28
C LYS A 54 2.59 17.26 9.29
N THR A 55 2.12 16.22 9.99
CA THR A 55 2.96 15.46 10.94
C THR A 55 4.20 14.89 10.27
N ILE A 56 4.08 14.34 9.06
CA ILE A 56 5.20 13.73 8.34
C ILE A 56 6.17 14.78 7.79
N GLU A 57 5.67 15.90 7.27
CA GLU A 57 6.52 16.99 6.74
C GLU A 57 7.34 17.66 7.85
N GLU A 58 6.80 17.73 9.06
CA GLU A 58 7.46 18.31 10.24
C GLU A 58 8.30 17.30 11.02
N LEU A 59 8.29 16.02 10.63
CA LEU A 59 9.03 14.96 11.33
C LEU A 59 10.55 15.16 11.16
N PRO A 60 11.33 15.32 12.25
CA PRO A 60 12.76 15.56 12.16
C PRO A 60 13.57 14.31 11.79
N THR A 61 13.01 13.13 12.01
CA THR A 61 13.62 11.83 11.70
C THR A 61 12.98 11.23 10.45
N SER A 62 13.70 10.39 9.72
CA SER A 62 13.08 9.66 8.60
C SER A 62 12.04 8.65 9.11
N ILE A 63 10.97 8.47 8.34
CA ILE A 63 9.93 7.45 8.58
C ILE A 63 10.54 6.04 8.56
N ARG A 64 11.54 5.83 7.69
CA ARG A 64 12.25 4.55 7.55
C ARG A 64 12.99 4.17 8.83
N ASP A 65 13.72 5.10 9.42
CA ASP A 65 14.44 4.85 10.67
C ASP A 65 13.46 4.57 11.81
N LEU A 66 12.37 5.34 11.86
CA LEU A 66 11.31 5.14 12.85
C LEU A 66 10.65 3.75 12.71
N LEU A 67 10.39 3.30 11.48
CA LEU A 67 9.89 1.94 11.19
C LEU A 67 10.92 0.85 11.51
N GLN A 68 12.22 1.11 11.36
CA GLN A 68 13.27 0.15 11.69
C GLN A 68 13.45 -0.01 13.20
N HIS A 69 13.39 1.08 13.96
CA HIS A 69 13.60 1.08 15.41
C HIS A 69 12.35 0.68 16.18
N ASP A 70 11.21 1.30 15.87
CA ASP A 70 9.99 1.22 16.68
C ASP A 70 8.84 0.48 15.96
N GLY A 71 9.07 0.05 14.71
CA GLY A 71 8.07 -0.63 13.91
C GLY A 71 6.84 0.23 13.62
N ILE A 72 5.71 -0.44 13.36
CA ILE A 72 4.43 0.23 13.08
C ILE A 72 3.93 1.00 14.31
N ASP A 73 4.24 0.53 15.52
CA ASP A 73 3.81 1.17 16.76
C ASP A 73 4.44 2.56 16.93
N GLY A 74 5.69 2.74 16.48
CA GLY A 74 6.33 4.05 16.39
C GLY A 74 5.55 5.03 15.52
N LEU A 75 5.03 4.58 14.37
CA LEU A 75 4.20 5.43 13.50
C LEU A 75 2.87 5.79 14.16
N ILE A 76 2.24 4.85 14.87
CA ILE A 76 0.98 5.07 15.58
C ILE A 76 1.15 6.06 16.75
N ALA A 77 2.34 6.10 17.35
CA ALA A 77 2.65 7.06 18.41
C ALA A 77 2.74 8.51 17.91
N LEU A 78 2.92 8.73 16.61
CA LEU A 78 2.97 10.07 16.02
C LEU A 78 1.60 10.76 16.09
N PRO A 79 1.58 12.08 16.33
CA PRO A 79 0.34 12.81 16.44
C PRO A 79 -0.46 12.70 15.14
N THR A 80 -1.76 12.43 15.26
CA THR A 80 -2.73 12.32 14.15
C THR A 80 -2.57 11.09 13.24
N ILE A 81 -1.58 10.23 13.49
CA ILE A 81 -1.38 8.99 12.73
C ILE A 81 -2.05 7.83 13.47
N GLY A 82 -3.19 7.37 12.94
CA GLY A 82 -3.85 6.15 13.41
C GLY A 82 -3.35 4.89 12.69
N LYS A 83 -3.75 3.71 13.18
CA LYS A 83 -3.37 2.39 12.64
C LYS A 83 -3.53 2.27 11.12
N SER A 84 -4.63 2.80 10.55
CA SER A 84 -4.86 2.76 9.10
C SER A 84 -3.83 3.57 8.32
N ILE A 85 -3.46 4.75 8.80
CA ILE A 85 -2.46 5.62 8.15
C ILE A 85 -1.07 5.02 8.34
N ALA A 86 -0.76 4.50 9.53
CA ALA A 86 0.50 3.81 9.81
C ALA A 86 0.74 2.61 8.87
N ASN A 87 -0.28 1.75 8.68
CA ASN A 87 -0.19 0.62 7.74
C ASN A 87 0.01 1.08 6.29
N LEU A 88 -0.57 2.22 5.92
CA LEU A 88 -0.45 2.77 4.58
C LEU A 88 0.98 3.29 4.35
N ILE A 89 1.54 3.99 5.33
CA ILE A 89 2.94 4.42 5.32
C ILE A 89 3.88 3.21 5.26
N ASP A 90 3.68 2.20 6.11
CA ASP A 90 4.48 0.98 6.11
C ASP A 90 4.47 0.27 4.75
N SER A 91 3.29 0.16 4.13
CA SER A 91 3.14 -0.38 2.77
C SER A 91 3.94 0.43 1.74
N ASN A 92 3.88 1.77 1.81
CA ASN A 92 4.67 2.62 0.91
C ASN A 92 6.17 2.36 1.05
N ILE A 93 6.68 2.31 2.28
CA ILE A 93 8.12 2.16 2.54
C ILE A 93 8.63 0.77 2.19
N ARG A 94 7.86 -0.29 2.49
CA ARG A 94 8.28 -1.68 2.29
C ARG A 94 8.01 -2.20 0.89
N LEU A 95 6.86 -1.85 0.33
CA LEU A 95 6.38 -2.40 -0.94
C LEU A 95 6.55 -1.42 -2.11
N GLY A 96 6.88 -0.15 -1.84
CA GLY A 96 7.02 0.89 -2.86
C GLY A 96 5.70 1.27 -3.55
N ARG A 97 4.56 0.84 -3.01
CA ARG A 97 3.24 1.00 -3.63
C ARG A 97 2.15 1.22 -2.60
N LEU A 98 1.09 1.89 -3.03
CA LEU A 98 -0.05 2.26 -2.20
C LEU A 98 -1.34 1.80 -2.87
N PRO A 99 -1.84 0.60 -2.52
CA PRO A 99 -3.03 0.05 -3.17
C PRO A 99 -4.22 1.03 -3.15
N LEU A 100 -4.46 1.70 -2.00
CA LEU A 100 -5.51 2.72 -1.89
C LEU A 100 -5.35 3.83 -2.93
N LEU A 101 -4.13 4.29 -3.17
CA LEU A 101 -3.89 5.36 -4.13
C LEU A 101 -4.09 4.86 -5.56
N ASP A 102 -3.58 3.67 -5.89
CA ASP A 102 -3.78 3.01 -7.19
C ASP A 102 -5.30 2.91 -7.47
N ARG A 103 -6.10 2.52 -6.48
CA ARG A 103 -7.56 2.47 -6.61
C ARG A 103 -8.18 3.85 -6.81
N LEU A 104 -7.80 4.83 -6.01
CA LEU A 104 -8.35 6.19 -6.12
C LEU A 104 -8.03 6.83 -7.47
N ARG A 105 -6.92 6.44 -8.10
CA ARG A 105 -6.55 6.82 -9.47
C ARG A 105 -7.27 6.01 -10.56
N GLY A 106 -7.95 4.92 -10.20
CA GLY A 106 -8.56 3.99 -11.14
C GLY A 106 -7.56 3.00 -11.76
N GLU A 107 -6.36 2.89 -11.19
CA GLU A 107 -5.26 2.00 -11.61
C GLU A 107 -5.29 0.65 -10.88
N SER A 108 -6.16 0.47 -9.87
CA SER A 108 -6.27 -0.80 -9.15
C SER A 108 -6.88 -1.90 -10.02
N ASN A 109 -6.08 -2.94 -10.25
CA ASN A 109 -6.52 -4.16 -10.93
C ASN A 109 -7.26 -5.14 -9.99
N ALA A 110 -7.44 -4.79 -8.71
CA ALA A 110 -8.06 -5.67 -7.70
C ALA A 110 -9.48 -6.10 -8.09
N GLU A 111 -10.30 -5.17 -8.61
CA GLU A 111 -11.64 -5.49 -9.11
C GLU A 111 -11.58 -6.49 -10.26
N THR A 112 -10.65 -6.31 -11.20
CA THR A 112 -10.41 -7.22 -12.33
C THR A 112 -9.92 -8.60 -11.87
N TYR A 113 -9.07 -8.69 -10.85
CA TYR A 113 -8.56 -9.97 -10.37
C TYR A 113 -9.57 -10.72 -9.51
N PHE A 114 -10.29 -10.02 -8.62
CA PHE A 114 -11.21 -10.65 -7.70
C PHE A 114 -12.49 -11.10 -8.40
N THR A 115 -12.97 -10.36 -9.40
CA THR A 115 -14.14 -10.78 -10.20
C THR A 115 -13.91 -12.07 -10.98
N LYS A 116 -12.66 -12.48 -11.20
CA LYS A 116 -12.31 -13.80 -11.77
C LYS A 116 -12.48 -14.95 -10.77
N LEU A 117 -12.82 -14.69 -9.51
CA LEU A 117 -13.06 -15.71 -8.49
C LEU A 117 -14.56 -16.02 -8.37
N PRO A 118 -14.92 -17.29 -8.14
CA PRO A 118 -16.31 -17.70 -8.06
C PRO A 118 -17.01 -17.00 -6.88
N GLY A 119 -18.10 -16.31 -7.19
CA GLY A 119 -18.93 -15.65 -6.19
C GLY A 119 -18.46 -14.26 -5.75
N ILE A 120 -17.41 -13.70 -6.36
CA ILE A 120 -17.03 -12.30 -6.19
C ILE A 120 -17.42 -11.51 -7.44
N GLY A 121 -18.38 -10.60 -7.29
CA GLY A 121 -18.71 -9.60 -8.31
C GLY A 121 -18.02 -8.25 -8.04
N PRO A 122 -18.17 -7.26 -8.93
CA PRO A 122 -17.54 -5.94 -8.78
C PRO A 122 -17.91 -5.27 -7.45
N GLU A 123 -19.19 -5.33 -7.08
CA GLU A 123 -19.68 -4.77 -5.82
C GLU A 123 -19.07 -5.47 -4.59
N LEU A 124 -18.91 -6.79 -4.66
CA LEU A 124 -18.34 -7.57 -3.56
C LEU A 124 -16.82 -7.36 -3.46
N SER A 125 -16.12 -7.22 -4.59
CA SER A 125 -14.71 -6.86 -4.63
C SER A 125 -14.47 -5.50 -3.96
N ARG A 126 -15.27 -4.49 -4.34
CA ARG A 126 -15.26 -3.18 -3.69
C ARG A 126 -15.52 -3.28 -2.19
N ARG A 127 -16.48 -4.11 -1.77
CA ARG A 127 -16.81 -4.29 -0.36
C ARG A 127 -15.72 -5.01 0.44
N ILE A 128 -15.06 -6.02 -0.14
CA ILE A 128 -13.88 -6.68 0.46
C ILE A 128 -12.80 -5.64 0.71
N TYR A 129 -12.58 -4.76 -0.27
CA TYR A 129 -11.64 -3.67 -0.12
C TYR A 129 -12.05 -2.67 0.97
N ASP A 130 -13.29 -2.19 0.95
CA ASP A 130 -13.78 -1.19 1.90
C ASP A 130 -13.71 -1.69 3.35
N HIS A 131 -13.93 -2.99 3.56
CA HIS A 131 -13.91 -3.61 4.89
C HIS A 131 -12.53 -4.09 5.34
N LEU A 132 -11.72 -4.66 4.44
CA LEU A 132 -10.47 -5.35 4.82
C LEU A 132 -9.21 -4.71 4.23
N HIS A 133 -9.37 -3.74 3.32
CA HIS A 133 -8.29 -3.06 2.60
C HIS A 133 -7.38 -4.02 1.83
N ILE A 134 -7.99 -5.04 1.22
CA ILE A 134 -7.32 -6.08 0.45
C ILE A 134 -7.43 -5.77 -1.04
N GLU A 135 -6.31 -5.78 -1.74
CA GLU A 135 -6.25 -5.49 -3.18
C GLU A 135 -5.54 -6.55 -4.01
N THR A 136 -4.89 -7.52 -3.35
CA THR A 136 -4.20 -8.61 -4.04
C THR A 136 -4.77 -9.99 -3.75
N LEU A 137 -4.54 -10.94 -4.68
CA LEU A 137 -4.92 -12.34 -4.48
C LEU A 137 -4.22 -13.00 -3.28
N PRO A 138 -2.92 -12.75 -3.00
CA PRO A 138 -2.26 -13.26 -1.79
C PRO A 138 -2.85 -12.71 -0.49
N GLU A 139 -3.13 -11.41 -0.41
CA GLU A 139 -3.81 -10.82 0.75
C GLU A 139 -5.22 -11.40 0.93
N LEU A 140 -5.94 -11.61 -0.17
CA LEU A 140 -7.26 -12.22 -0.17
C LEU A 140 -7.20 -13.65 0.35
N TYR A 141 -6.19 -14.42 -0.07
CA TYR A 141 -5.94 -15.76 0.42
C TYR A 141 -5.61 -15.77 1.92
N ALA A 142 -4.70 -14.91 2.36
CA ALA A 142 -4.35 -14.79 3.78
C ALA A 142 -5.58 -14.41 4.64
N ALA A 143 -6.40 -13.47 4.18
CA ALA A 143 -7.63 -13.09 4.87
C ALA A 143 -8.68 -14.20 4.87
N ALA A 144 -8.71 -15.04 3.85
CA ALA A 144 -9.57 -16.21 3.81
C ALA A 144 -9.14 -17.23 4.88
N GLN A 145 -7.84 -17.54 4.95
CA GLN A 145 -7.27 -18.46 5.94
C GLN A 145 -7.43 -17.98 7.38
N GLN A 146 -7.31 -16.67 7.59
CA GLN A 146 -7.50 -16.03 8.90
C GLN A 146 -8.99 -15.87 9.27
N GLY A 147 -9.93 -16.26 8.40
CA GLY A 147 -11.37 -16.10 8.64
C GLY A 147 -11.90 -14.67 8.50
N ARG A 148 -11.04 -13.68 8.22
CA ARG A 148 -11.39 -12.26 8.09
C ARG A 148 -12.39 -12.00 6.96
N LEU A 149 -12.40 -12.83 5.91
CA LEU A 149 -13.39 -12.72 4.83
C LEU A 149 -14.84 -12.91 5.30
N ALA A 150 -15.07 -13.59 6.42
CA ALA A 150 -16.41 -13.75 6.98
C ALA A 150 -16.96 -12.46 7.62
N GLU A 151 -16.11 -11.48 7.90
CA GLU A 151 -16.49 -10.17 8.43
C GLU A 151 -17.09 -9.24 7.35
N VAL A 152 -16.91 -9.58 6.07
CA VAL A 152 -17.41 -8.78 4.94
C VAL A 152 -18.88 -9.10 4.68
N PRO A 153 -19.80 -8.13 4.78
CA PRO A 153 -21.22 -8.35 4.53
C PRO A 153 -21.48 -8.88 3.11
N GLY A 154 -22.17 -10.00 2.98
CA GLY A 154 -22.45 -10.65 1.69
C GLY A 154 -21.46 -11.76 1.28
N LEU A 155 -20.39 -11.98 2.06
CA LEU A 155 -19.60 -13.22 2.02
C LEU A 155 -20.14 -14.23 3.05
N GLY A 156 -21.00 -15.12 2.60
CA GLY A 156 -21.44 -16.27 3.41
C GLY A 156 -20.36 -17.37 3.46
N ARG A 157 -20.41 -18.23 4.49
CA ARG A 157 -19.48 -19.36 4.69
C ARG A 157 -19.24 -20.22 3.44
N LYS A 158 -20.30 -20.49 2.67
CA LYS A 158 -20.21 -21.26 1.41
C LYS A 158 -19.40 -20.54 0.34
N ARG A 159 -19.56 -19.22 0.22
CA ARG A 159 -18.79 -18.39 -0.72
C ARG A 159 -17.34 -18.27 -0.30
N VAL A 160 -17.07 -18.06 0.99
CA VAL A 160 -15.69 -18.00 1.53
C VAL A 160 -14.94 -19.30 1.19
N ARG A 161 -15.56 -20.47 1.40
CA ARG A 161 -14.95 -21.76 1.02
C ARG A 161 -14.68 -21.88 -0.48
N ALA A 162 -15.63 -21.50 -1.34
CA ALA A 162 -15.42 -21.53 -2.79
C ALA A 162 -14.28 -20.60 -3.24
N ILE A 163 -14.11 -19.46 -2.57
CA ILE A 163 -12.99 -18.54 -2.79
C ILE A 163 -11.67 -19.19 -2.34
N GLN A 164 -11.63 -19.81 -1.16
CA GLN A 164 -10.45 -20.53 -0.65
C GLN A 164 -10.02 -21.64 -1.62
N GLU A 165 -10.92 -22.54 -2.00
CA GLU A 165 -10.64 -23.65 -2.91
C GLU A 165 -10.11 -23.17 -4.28
N SER A 166 -10.68 -22.08 -4.80
CA SER A 166 -10.24 -21.47 -6.06
C SER A 166 -8.84 -20.85 -5.95
N LEU A 167 -8.54 -20.19 -4.83
CA LEU A 167 -7.23 -19.61 -4.55
C LEU A 167 -6.17 -20.69 -4.30
N GLU A 168 -6.50 -21.74 -3.54
CA GLU A 168 -5.63 -22.90 -3.31
C GLU A 168 -5.27 -23.62 -4.61
N THR A 169 -6.24 -23.79 -5.52
CA THR A 169 -5.98 -24.39 -6.84
C THR A 169 -5.02 -23.53 -7.67
N ARG A 170 -5.19 -22.21 -7.64
CA ARG A 170 -4.32 -21.27 -8.38
C ARG A 170 -2.91 -21.21 -7.79
N ILE A 171 -2.78 -21.27 -6.46
CA ILE A 171 -1.49 -21.27 -5.76
C ILE A 171 -0.80 -22.64 -5.88
N GLY A 172 -1.55 -23.75 -5.82
CA GLY A 172 -1.03 -25.11 -5.98
C GLY A 172 -0.52 -25.42 -7.39
N ASN A 173 -1.03 -24.72 -8.41
CA ASN A 173 -0.48 -24.74 -9.77
C ASN A 173 0.74 -23.79 -9.94
N THR A 174 1.05 -22.98 -8.93
CA THR A 174 2.20 -22.06 -8.88
C THR A 174 3.37 -22.71 -8.14
N SER A 175 3.75 -23.93 -8.51
CA SER A 175 5.09 -24.45 -8.19
C SER A 175 6.17 -23.93 -9.15
N ASP A 176 5.79 -23.21 -10.20
CA ASP A 176 6.68 -22.39 -11.04
C ASP A 176 6.66 -20.93 -10.53
N VAL A 177 7.33 -20.71 -9.41
CA VAL A 177 7.48 -19.37 -8.77
C VAL A 177 8.30 -18.40 -9.64
N SER A 178 8.93 -18.87 -10.72
CA SER A 178 9.67 -18.04 -11.69
C SER A 178 8.78 -17.11 -12.52
N ALA A 179 7.57 -17.52 -12.90
CA ALA A 179 6.72 -16.72 -13.80
C ALA A 179 6.05 -15.50 -13.12
N PHE A 180 5.87 -15.54 -11.79
CA PHE A 180 5.27 -14.44 -11.04
C PHE A 180 6.21 -13.24 -10.82
N LEU A 181 7.53 -13.45 -10.95
CA LEU A 181 8.53 -12.38 -10.89
C LEU A 181 8.79 -11.71 -12.25
N GLU A 182 8.28 -12.27 -13.35
CA GLU A 182 8.47 -11.74 -14.72
C GLU A 182 7.34 -10.83 -15.22
N THR A 183 6.19 -10.76 -14.53
CA THR A 183 5.08 -9.90 -15.00
C THR A 183 5.26 -8.40 -14.71
N ASP A 184 6.41 -8.00 -14.17
CA ASP A 184 6.80 -6.59 -13.94
C ASP A 184 8.06 -6.16 -14.73
N ARG A 185 8.52 -6.96 -15.72
CA ARG A 185 9.68 -6.62 -16.57
C ARG A 185 9.48 -6.89 -18.06
N SER A 186 8.32 -6.52 -18.58
CA SER A 186 8.07 -6.58 -20.04
C SER A 186 7.56 -5.26 -20.58
N ILE A 187 8.38 -4.21 -20.45
CA ILE A 187 8.57 -3.31 -21.59
C ILE A 187 9.95 -3.67 -22.15
N PRO A 188 10.03 -4.31 -23.32
CA PRO A 188 11.29 -4.41 -24.03
C PRO A 188 11.78 -2.99 -24.30
N VAL A 189 13.01 -2.69 -23.87
CA VAL A 189 13.69 -1.40 -24.12
C VAL A 189 14.07 -1.18 -25.59
N ASP A 190 13.69 -2.10 -26.48
CA ASP A 190 14.03 -2.05 -27.91
C ASP A 190 13.27 -0.97 -28.71
N ASP A 191 12.28 -0.27 -28.13
CA ASP A 191 11.54 0.80 -28.84
C ASP A 191 11.98 2.24 -28.46
N LEU A 192 13.08 2.44 -27.71
CA LEU A 192 13.55 3.78 -27.30
C LEU A 192 14.82 4.29 -28.01
N LEU A 193 15.31 3.61 -29.04
CA LEU A 193 16.39 4.10 -29.90
C LEU A 193 16.03 4.00 -31.39
N ALA A 194 15.11 4.86 -31.80
CA ALA A 194 14.97 5.27 -33.20
C ALA A 194 14.83 6.80 -33.27
N ILE A 195 15.83 7.50 -32.74
CA ILE A 195 16.12 8.88 -33.09
C ILE A 195 17.62 8.94 -33.36
N ASP A 196 17.98 8.69 -34.61
CA ASP A 196 18.99 9.41 -35.38
C ASP A 196 19.23 8.66 -36.70
N GLU A 197 18.57 9.12 -37.77
CA GLU A 197 19.17 9.56 -39.04
C GLU A 197 18.09 10.11 -39.99
#